data_AF-A0A954LH00-F1
#
_entry.id   AF-A0A954LH00-F1
#
_cell.length_a   1.000
_cell.length_b   1.000
_cell.length_c   1.000
_cell.angle_alpha   90.00
_cell.angle_beta   90.00
_cell.angle_gamma   90.00
#
_symmetry.space_group_name_H-M   'P 1'
#
loop_
_entity.id
_entity.type
_entity.pdbx_description
1 polymer ?
#
loop_
_entity_poly.entity_id
_entity_poly.type
_entity_poly.pdbx_seq_one_letter_code
_entity_poly.pdbx_strand_id
1 'polypeptide(L)'
;MNRISVLLLSLVCITPLRAESLRVGVFAVDASPPVGSPLAYDPTKAVQTPLSCRGVVLLGSEKPIILCAVDWIGISNGGQTAFRDALAQAADTDSERVAVHTRHQHDAPRCDFSAEQ
;
A
#
# COMPACT_ATOMS: atom_id res chain seq x y z
N MET A 1 25.94 49.23 42.71
CA MET A 1 25.20 47.95 42.71
C MET A 1 25.01 47.52 41.27
N ASN A 2 25.97 46.77 40.71
CA ASN A 2 25.93 46.31 39.31
C ASN A 2 25.13 45.01 39.21
N ARG A 3 24.04 45.02 38.44
CA ARG A 3 23.37 43.78 38.00
C ARG A 3 23.89 43.44 36.61
N ILE A 4 24.74 42.41 36.53
CA ILE A 4 25.23 41.84 35.28
C ILE A 4 24.12 40.93 34.74
N SER A 5 23.44 41.35 33.67
CA SER A 5 22.55 40.46 32.90
C SER A 5 23.39 39.56 32.01
N VAL A 6 23.35 38.25 32.27
CA VAL A 6 23.93 37.24 31.39
C VAL A 6 22.91 36.92 30.30
N LEU A 7 23.20 37.32 29.06
CA LEU A 7 22.41 36.95 27.89
C LEU A 7 22.84 35.54 27.44
N LEU A 8 22.01 34.53 27.69
CA LEU A 8 22.22 33.19 27.15
C LEU A 8 21.88 33.21 25.65
N LEU A 9 22.89 33.28 24.78
CA LEU A 9 22.72 33.16 23.34
C LEU A 9 22.54 31.67 23.00
N SER A 10 21.29 31.23 22.78
CA SER A 10 21.02 29.89 22.27
C SER A 10 21.51 29.79 20.82
N LEU A 11 22.59 29.05 20.61
CA LEU A 11 23.10 28.70 19.29
C LEU A 11 22.08 27.76 18.61
N VAL A 12 21.17 28.32 17.82
CA VAL A 12 20.27 27.52 16.96
C VAL A 12 21.12 26.95 15.83
N CYS A 13 21.50 25.69 15.95
CA CYS A 13 22.14 24.95 14.87
C CYS A 13 21.09 24.67 13.79
N ILE A 14 21.11 25.46 12.71
CA ILE A 14 20.25 25.23 11.55
C ILE A 14 20.88 24.09 10.76
N THR A 15 20.45 22.85 11.02
CA THR A 15 20.79 21.72 10.15
C THR A 15 20.01 21.88 8.84
N PRO A 16 20.68 21.89 7.67
CA PRO A 16 19.97 21.90 6.40
C PRO A 16 19.23 20.58 6.24
N LEU A 17 17.90 20.65 6.08
CA LEU A 17 17.08 19.48 5.79
C LEU A 17 17.41 19.01 4.36
N ARG A 18 18.27 18.00 4.24
CA ARG A 18 18.54 17.36 2.96
C ARG A 18 17.44 16.33 2.73
N ALA A 19 16.54 16.59 1.79
CA ALA A 19 15.58 15.59 1.36
C ALA A 19 16.35 14.34 0.88
N GLU A 20 16.04 13.18 1.45
CA GLU A 20 16.52 11.92 0.89
C GLU A 20 16.06 11.84 -0.57
N SER A 21 16.93 11.29 -1.42
CA SER A 21 16.57 11.02 -2.80
C SER A 21 15.39 10.04 -2.83
N LEU A 22 14.30 10.42 -3.49
CA LEU A 22 13.17 9.54 -3.73
C LEU A 22 13.65 8.28 -4.46
N ARG A 23 13.38 7.12 -3.87
CA ARG A 23 13.64 5.80 -4.48
C ARG A 23 12.32 5.10 -4.74
N VAL A 24 12.33 4.23 -5.74
CA VAL A 24 11.15 3.49 -6.17
C VAL A 24 11.46 2.00 -6.19
N GLY A 25 10.65 1.22 -5.47
CA GLY A 25 10.58 -0.23 -5.60
C GLY A 25 9.35 -0.63 -6.41
N VAL A 26 9.40 -1.81 -7.03
CA VAL A 26 8.25 -2.40 -7.74
C VAL A 26 8.08 -3.85 -7.33
N PHE A 27 6.84 -4.31 -7.36
CA PHE A 27 6.52 -5.74 -7.21
C PHE A 27 5.44 -6.15 -8.20
N ALA A 28 5.46 -7.43 -8.56
CA ALA A 28 4.42 -8.08 -9.35
C ALA A 28 4.30 -9.52 -8.87
N VAL A 29 3.09 -9.92 -8.50
CA VAL A 29 2.77 -11.29 -8.07
C VAL A 29 1.54 -11.80 -8.81
N ASP A 30 1.47 -13.11 -9.02
CA ASP A 30 0.30 -13.76 -9.60
C ASP A 30 -0.89 -13.62 -8.63
N ALA A 31 -2.01 -13.16 -9.16
CA ALA A 31 -3.28 -13.00 -8.46
C ALA A 31 -4.38 -13.86 -9.10
N SER A 32 -4.00 -14.84 -9.94
CA SER A 32 -4.94 -15.76 -10.55
C SER A 32 -5.59 -16.65 -9.49
N PRO A 33 -6.94 -16.78 -9.49
CA PRO A 33 -7.60 -17.64 -8.53
C PRO A 33 -7.38 -19.13 -8.87
N PRO A 34 -7.42 -20.03 -7.87
CA PRO A 34 -7.49 -21.46 -8.11
C PRO A 34 -8.68 -21.87 -8.99
N VAL A 35 -8.55 -22.97 -9.74
CA VAL A 35 -9.69 -23.58 -10.43
C VAL A 35 -10.79 -23.92 -9.42
N GLY A 36 -12.03 -23.59 -9.75
CA GLY A 36 -13.20 -23.73 -8.88
C GLY A 36 -13.52 -22.50 -8.03
N SER A 37 -12.61 -21.54 -7.88
CA SER A 37 -12.89 -20.30 -7.15
C SER A 37 -13.94 -19.44 -7.85
N PRO A 38 -14.79 -18.71 -7.11
CA PRO A 38 -15.82 -17.86 -7.70
C PRO A 38 -15.23 -16.65 -8.44
N LEU A 39 -15.68 -16.44 -9.68
CA LEU A 39 -15.53 -15.18 -10.41
C LEU A 39 -16.82 -14.35 -10.28
N ALA A 40 -17.01 -13.34 -11.12
CA ALA A 40 -18.22 -12.53 -11.10
C ALA A 40 -19.50 -13.32 -11.40
N TYR A 41 -19.44 -14.25 -12.36
CA TYR A 41 -20.61 -14.97 -12.87
C TYR A 41 -20.45 -16.50 -12.86
N ASP A 42 -19.22 -17.01 -12.98
CA ASP A 42 -18.91 -18.43 -13.10
C ASP A 42 -17.80 -18.84 -12.13
N PRO A 43 -17.70 -20.14 -11.77
CA PRO A 43 -16.48 -20.67 -11.18
C PRO A 43 -15.31 -20.65 -12.18
N THR A 44 -14.09 -20.45 -11.68
CA THR A 44 -12.86 -20.47 -12.48
C THR A 44 -12.67 -21.85 -13.11
N LYS A 45 -12.71 -21.94 -14.44
CA LYS A 45 -12.51 -23.22 -15.17
C LYS A 45 -11.05 -23.46 -15.53
N ALA A 46 -10.34 -22.40 -15.88
CA ALA A 46 -8.92 -22.37 -16.21
C ALA A 46 -8.41 -20.92 -16.17
N VAL A 47 -7.09 -20.74 -16.11
CA VAL A 47 -6.44 -19.43 -16.27
C VAL A 47 -5.94 -19.32 -17.71
N GLN A 48 -6.62 -18.53 -18.54
CA GLN A 48 -6.18 -18.27 -19.92
C GLN A 48 -5.13 -17.17 -19.98
N THR A 49 -5.37 -16.08 -19.26
CA THR A 49 -4.42 -14.98 -19.07
C THR A 49 -4.21 -14.81 -17.57
N PRO A 50 -2.96 -14.84 -17.07
CA PRO A 50 -2.70 -14.64 -15.64
C PRO A 50 -3.17 -13.27 -15.16
N LEU A 51 -3.77 -13.25 -13.98
CA LEU A 51 -4.15 -12.03 -13.27
C LEU A 51 -2.98 -11.60 -12.40
N SER A 52 -2.77 -10.29 -12.25
CA SER A 52 -1.63 -9.80 -11.48
C SER A 52 -2.04 -8.83 -10.36
N CYS A 53 -1.29 -8.88 -9.28
CA CYS A 53 -1.22 -7.84 -8.26
C CYS A 53 0.14 -7.15 -8.43
N ARG A 54 0.10 -5.86 -8.78
CA ARG A 54 1.29 -5.07 -9.08
C ARG A 54 1.30 -3.83 -8.23
N GLY A 55 2.48 -3.39 -7.84
CA GLY A 55 2.58 -2.14 -7.11
C GLY A 55 3.92 -1.45 -7.21
N VAL A 56 3.87 -0.20 -6.79
CA VAL A 56 4.99 0.72 -6.70
C VAL A 56 5.14 1.11 -5.22
N VAL A 57 6.36 1.04 -4.72
CA VAL A 57 6.72 1.44 -3.36
C VAL A 57 7.58 2.69 -3.44
N LEU A 58 7.10 3.80 -2.88
CA LEU A 58 7.83 5.05 -2.81
C LEU A 58 8.58 5.11 -1.48
N LEU A 59 9.90 5.29 -1.56
CA LEU A 59 10.81 5.33 -0.41
C LEU A 59 11.45 6.72 -0.33
N GLY A 60 11.42 7.33 0.84
CA GLY A 60 12.04 8.62 1.12
C GLY A 60 12.31 8.76 2.63
N SER A 61 12.28 9.99 3.13
CA SER A 61 12.59 10.28 4.53
C SER A 61 11.55 9.80 5.56
N GLU A 62 10.37 9.40 5.11
CA GLU A 62 9.29 8.86 5.95
C GLU A 62 9.07 7.38 5.64
N LYS A 63 8.13 6.75 6.39
CA LYS A 63 7.69 5.37 6.11
C LYS A 63 7.25 5.19 4.65
N PRO A 64 7.45 4.00 4.06
CA PRO A 64 7.09 3.73 2.66
C PRO A 64 5.64 4.06 2.31
N ILE A 65 5.38 4.48 1.06
CA ILE A 65 4.03 4.60 0.50
C ILE A 65 3.86 3.53 -0.57
N ILE A 66 2.73 2.82 -0.55
CA ILE A 66 2.47 1.73 -1.50
C ILE A 66 1.24 2.06 -2.33
N LEU A 67 1.41 2.00 -3.65
CA LEU A 67 0.33 2.04 -4.63
C LEU A 67 0.21 0.68 -5.29
N CYS A 68 -0.92 0.01 -5.11
CA CYS A 68 -1.16 -1.34 -5.61
C CYS A 68 -2.39 -1.37 -6.53
N ALA A 69 -2.32 -2.15 -7.60
CA ALA A 69 -3.43 -2.47 -8.47
C ALA A 69 -3.53 -3.99 -8.66
N VAL A 70 -4.74 -4.52 -8.57
CA VAL A 70 -5.03 -5.95 -8.73
C VAL A 70 -6.00 -6.15 -9.90
N ASP A 71 -5.71 -7.12 -10.77
CA ASP A 71 -6.56 -7.53 -11.90
C ASP A 71 -7.81 -8.31 -11.44
N TRP A 72 -8.47 -7.85 -10.38
CA TRP A 72 -9.70 -8.43 -9.82
C TRP A 72 -10.93 -7.57 -10.16
N ILE A 73 -12.14 -8.11 -9.98
CA ILE A 73 -13.37 -7.32 -10.19
C ILE A 73 -13.53 -6.29 -9.07
N GLY A 74 -13.18 -6.64 -7.84
CA GLY A 74 -13.33 -5.74 -6.71
C GLY A 74 -12.73 -6.30 -5.44
N ILE A 75 -12.14 -5.40 -4.65
CA ILE A 75 -11.72 -5.64 -3.27
C ILE A 75 -12.40 -4.52 -2.47
N SER A 76 -13.30 -4.87 -1.55
CA SER A 76 -14.12 -3.92 -0.79
C SER A 76 -14.10 -4.22 0.71
N ASN A 77 -14.46 -3.21 1.51
CA ASN A 77 -14.69 -3.30 2.95
C ASN A 77 -13.59 -4.08 3.70
N GLY A 78 -13.92 -5.17 4.38
CA GLY A 78 -12.95 -6.01 5.10
C GLY A 78 -11.84 -6.57 4.22
N GLY A 79 -12.10 -6.80 2.93
CA GLY A 79 -11.08 -7.16 1.95
C GLY A 79 -10.07 -6.02 1.71
N GLN A 80 -10.55 -4.76 1.63
CA GLN A 80 -9.67 -3.59 1.51
C GLN A 80 -8.78 -3.43 2.73
N THR A 81 -9.35 -3.59 3.93
CA THR A 81 -8.59 -3.55 5.18
C THR A 81 -7.49 -4.61 5.17
N ALA A 82 -7.83 -5.87 4.90
CA ALA A 82 -6.87 -6.97 4.89
C ALA A 82 -5.73 -6.77 3.89
N PHE A 83 -6.02 -6.29 2.67
CA PHE A 83 -4.98 -6.03 1.67
C PHE A 83 -4.05 -4.88 2.09
N ARG A 84 -4.61 -3.78 2.60
CA ARG A 84 -3.81 -2.63 3.06
C ARG A 84 -2.91 -3.02 4.22
N ASP A 85 -3.45 -3.72 5.20
CA ASP A 85 -2.70 -4.15 6.39
C ASP A 85 -1.57 -5.12 6.04
N ALA A 86 -1.83 -6.10 5.16
CA ALA A 86 -0.81 -7.07 4.74
C ALA A 86 0.35 -6.41 3.98
N LEU A 87 0.03 -5.50 3.05
CA LEU A 87 1.05 -4.73 2.31
C LEU A 87 1.82 -3.78 3.22
N ALA A 88 1.13 -3.13 4.16
CA ALA A 88 1.73 -2.23 5.14
C ALA A 88 2.73 -2.98 6.03
N GLN A 89 2.32 -4.14 6.56
CA GLN A 89 3.18 -5.02 7.34
C GLN A 89 4.41 -5.48 6.56
N ALA A 90 4.23 -5.89 5.29
CA ALA A 90 5.32 -6.38 4.45
C ALA A 90 6.39 -5.30 4.14
N ALA A 91 6.01 -4.02 4.13
CA ALA A 91 6.90 -2.91 3.83
C ALA A 91 7.29 -2.07 5.06
N ASP A 92 6.94 -2.51 6.28
CA ASP A 92 7.16 -1.75 7.51
C ASP A 92 6.59 -0.31 7.43
N THR A 93 5.33 -0.20 7.02
CA THR A 93 4.59 1.07 6.94
C THR A 93 3.21 0.97 7.61
N ASP A 94 2.46 2.08 7.61
CA ASP A 94 1.10 2.16 8.15
C ASP A 94 0.08 1.96 7.02
N SER A 95 -1.07 1.35 7.32
CA SER A 95 -2.11 1.06 6.33
C SER A 95 -2.62 2.32 5.63
N GLU A 96 -2.64 3.47 6.29
CA GLU A 96 -2.98 4.81 5.73
C GLU A 96 -2.06 5.22 4.58
N ARG A 97 -0.87 4.64 4.51
CA ARG A 97 0.11 4.87 3.43
C ARG A 97 0.03 3.83 2.32
N VAL A 98 -1.03 3.02 2.30
CA VAL A 98 -1.30 2.00 1.29
C VAL A 98 -2.62 2.27 0.58
N ALA A 99 -2.58 2.37 -0.75
CA ALA A 99 -3.74 2.46 -1.61
C ALA A 99 -3.84 1.23 -2.53
N VAL A 100 -4.98 0.54 -2.49
CA VAL A 100 -5.24 -0.69 -3.28
C VAL A 100 -6.39 -0.46 -4.23
N HIS A 101 -6.12 -0.59 -5.52
CA HIS A 101 -7.07 -0.42 -6.61
C HIS A 101 -7.35 -1.76 -7.27
N THR A 102 -8.52 -1.87 -7.93
CA THR A 102 -8.85 -3.02 -8.76
C THR A 102 -9.12 -2.57 -10.19
N ARG A 103 -8.77 -3.42 -11.17
CA ARG A 103 -9.00 -3.12 -12.58
C ARG A 103 -10.46 -3.26 -13.00
N HIS A 104 -11.26 -3.98 -12.21
CA HIS A 104 -12.67 -4.22 -12.46
C HIS A 104 -12.97 -5.06 -13.71
N GLN A 105 -12.18 -6.11 -13.93
CA GLN A 105 -12.45 -7.08 -15.00
C GLN A 105 -13.41 -8.17 -14.50
N HIS A 106 -14.29 -8.66 -15.37
CA HIS A 106 -15.43 -9.49 -14.96
C HIS A 106 -15.09 -10.99 -14.88
N ASP A 107 -14.02 -11.43 -15.55
CA ASP A 107 -13.49 -12.79 -15.42
C ASP A 107 -12.47 -12.87 -14.26
N ALA A 108 -12.82 -12.28 -13.12
CA ALA A 108 -11.94 -12.24 -11.96
C ALA A 108 -12.69 -12.28 -10.62
N PRO A 109 -11.99 -12.63 -9.52
CA PRO A 109 -12.58 -12.72 -8.18
C PRO A 109 -13.02 -11.36 -7.63
N ARG A 110 -13.99 -11.42 -6.70
CA ARG A 110 -14.30 -10.34 -5.74
C ARG A 110 -13.87 -10.73 -4.33
N CYS A 111 -13.50 -9.76 -3.50
CA CYS A 111 -13.11 -9.98 -2.11
C CYS A 111 -13.78 -8.96 -1.18
N ASP A 112 -14.55 -9.49 -0.22
CA ASP A 112 -15.11 -8.73 0.89
C ASP A 112 -15.29 -9.65 2.10
N PHE A 113 -14.44 -9.52 3.11
CA PHE A 113 -14.49 -10.35 4.32
C PHE A 113 -15.53 -9.89 5.35
N SER A 114 -16.24 -8.81 5.06
CA SER A 114 -17.29 -8.22 5.91
C SER A 114 -18.67 -8.23 5.27
N ALA A 115 -18.84 -8.92 4.14
CA ALA A 115 -20.09 -8.93 3.39
C ALA A 115 -21.30 -9.49 4.15
N GLU A 116 -21.07 -10.38 5.12
CA GLU A 116 -22.11 -11.09 5.88
C GLU A 116 -22.18 -10.65 7.36
N GLN A 117 -21.48 -9.58 7.73
CA GLN A 117 -21.47 -9.06 9.09
C GLN A 117 -22.69 -8.19 9.40
#